data_AF-A0A527H7U7-F1
#
_entry.id   AF-A0A527H7U7-F1
#
_cell.length_a   1.000
_cell.length_b   1.000
_cell.length_c   1.000
_cell.angle_alpha   90.00
_cell.angle_beta   90.00
_cell.angle_gamma   90.00
#
_symmetry.space_group_name_H-M   'P 1'
#
loop_
_entity.id
_entity.type
_entity.pdbx_description
1 polymer ?
#
loop_
_entity_poly.entity_id
_entity_poly.type
_entity_poly.pdbx_seq_one_letter_code
_entity_poly.pdbx_strand_id
1 'polypeptide(L)'
;MNQSFRQPDPKAEVEGLELIDAEADSLPMPQPPELRSRAARIVLGASLVLIAFSLRPLFSSLSVLLPEVMQATGLSTTGASLLTTLPVLCLGLFAPFAPRLAQRYGAERTLLGALALLVLGTGLRWFGTVPLLFVATFLAGGAIAIGNVLLPGLVKRDFADRAAVMTGLYTMALCAGSAGAAGFTLPIEHLVTGSWSGALAAWSVPTLIVLLIWIPQALGSRRQVSHQGFRVVGLWRDRLAWQVTLFMGLQSALAYCIFGWLAPILRERGFDAATAGAMVSVSVMAQVITCLAVPSFAMRLKDQRGINVALVATAVIALLGILFA
;
A
#
# COMPACT_ATOMS: atom_id res chain seq x y z
N MET A 1 22.72 25.77 78.57
CA MET A 1 22.92 24.46 77.90
C MET A 1 21.69 24.19 77.03
N ASN A 2 21.86 23.74 75.80
CA ASN A 2 20.86 23.44 74.74
C ASN A 2 20.52 24.56 73.75
N GLN A 3 21.42 24.76 72.77
CA GLN A 3 21.01 25.11 71.42
C GLN A 3 20.86 23.81 70.62
N SER A 4 19.61 23.43 70.36
CA SER A 4 19.29 22.32 69.45
C SER A 4 19.28 22.87 68.02
N PHE A 5 20.37 22.61 67.28
CA PHE A 5 20.39 22.76 65.83
C PHE A 5 19.38 21.77 65.24
N ARG A 6 18.23 22.27 64.77
CA ARG A 6 17.37 21.51 63.85
C ARG A 6 18.16 21.31 62.55
N GLN A 7 18.65 20.09 62.33
CA GLN A 7 19.05 19.64 60.99
C GLN A 7 17.84 19.77 60.05
N PRO A 8 18.00 20.34 58.84
CA PRO A 8 16.97 20.24 57.82
C PRO A 8 16.78 18.77 57.44
N ASP A 9 15.52 18.36 57.32
CA ASP A 9 15.10 17.03 56.91
C ASP A 9 15.63 16.73 55.47
N PRO A 10 16.47 15.70 55.26
CA PRO A 10 17.05 15.41 53.94
C PRO A 10 16.01 14.91 52.92
N LYS A 11 14.74 14.75 53.33
CA LYS A 11 13.65 14.31 52.45
C LYS A 11 12.91 15.45 51.73
N ALA A 12 13.14 16.71 52.08
CA ALA A 12 12.45 17.84 51.45
C ALA A 12 13.13 18.35 50.15
N GLU A 13 14.34 17.89 49.83
CA GLU A 13 15.09 18.32 48.62
C GLU A 13 14.96 17.35 47.43
N VAL A 14 14.23 16.24 47.57
CA VAL A 14 14.13 15.20 46.53
C VAL A 14 12.92 15.37 45.60
N GLU A 15 12.02 16.32 45.86
CA GLU A 15 10.82 16.55 45.02
C GLU A 15 11.05 17.48 43.81
N GLY A 16 12.26 18.05 43.65
CA GLY A 16 12.57 19.02 42.59
C GLY A 16 13.55 18.57 41.50
N LEU A 17 14.10 17.36 41.61
CA LEU A 17 15.00 16.82 40.60
C LEU A 17 14.21 15.85 39.72
N GLU A 18 13.83 16.31 38.52
CA GLU A 18 13.71 15.45 37.34
C GLU A 18 15.04 14.69 37.22
N LEU A 19 15.15 13.57 37.93
CA LEU A 19 16.16 12.57 37.71
C LEU A 19 15.93 12.10 36.27
N ILE A 20 16.72 12.67 35.36
CA ILE A 20 16.92 12.13 34.01
C ILE A 20 17.33 10.68 34.25
N ASP A 21 16.38 9.78 33.99
CA ASP A 21 16.53 8.35 34.16
C ASP A 21 17.67 7.89 33.25
N ALA A 22 18.86 7.74 33.81
CA ALA A 22 20.07 7.34 33.09
C ALA A 22 19.97 5.88 32.58
N GLU A 23 18.89 5.17 32.91
CA GLU A 23 18.53 3.87 32.35
C GLU A 23 17.64 3.96 31.10
N ALA A 24 17.34 5.16 30.57
CA ALA A 24 16.63 5.32 29.29
C ALA A 24 17.38 4.68 28.09
N ASP A 25 18.70 4.49 28.21
CA ASP A 25 19.53 3.78 27.23
C ASP A 25 19.63 2.26 27.49
N SER A 26 19.00 1.76 28.55
CA SER A 26 18.91 0.32 28.84
C SER A 26 17.67 -0.33 28.24
N LEU A 27 17.13 0.24 27.14
CA LEU A 27 16.18 -0.49 26.30
C LEU A 27 16.84 -1.83 25.93
N PRO A 28 16.22 -2.98 26.25
CA PRO A 28 16.74 -4.26 25.80
C PRO A 28 16.98 -4.15 24.31
N MET A 29 18.23 -4.37 23.88
CA MET A 29 18.57 -4.43 22.46
C MET A 29 17.49 -5.27 21.77
N PRO A 30 16.89 -4.80 20.65
CA PRO A 30 15.86 -5.56 19.95
C PRO A 30 16.36 -6.99 19.80
N GLN A 31 15.75 -7.93 20.53
CA GLN A 31 16.21 -9.30 20.53
C GLN A 31 16.20 -9.75 19.06
N PRO A 32 17.33 -10.22 18.52
CA PRO A 32 17.38 -10.64 17.13
C PRO A 32 16.26 -11.67 16.94
N PRO A 33 15.38 -11.49 15.94
CA PRO A 33 14.21 -12.34 15.79
C PRO A 33 14.66 -13.79 15.79
N GLU A 34 14.16 -14.57 16.76
CA GLU A 34 14.47 -16.00 16.87
C GLU A 34 14.34 -16.61 15.48
N LEU A 35 15.44 -17.23 15.05
CA LEU A 35 15.69 -17.59 13.67
C LEU A 35 14.58 -18.51 13.15
N ARG A 36 13.54 -17.93 12.54
CA ARG A 36 12.73 -18.60 11.52
C ARG A 36 13.74 -19.22 10.56
N SER A 37 13.70 -20.55 10.43
CA SER A 37 14.52 -21.32 9.48
C SER A 37 14.65 -20.57 8.15
N ARG A 38 15.80 -20.67 7.45
CA ARG A 38 16.01 -19.99 6.15
C ARG A 38 14.84 -20.24 5.19
N ALA A 39 14.27 -21.44 5.21
CA ALA A 39 13.07 -21.78 4.46
C ALA A 39 11.85 -20.93 4.84
N ALA A 40 11.58 -20.73 6.14
CA ALA A 40 10.49 -19.88 6.61
C ALA A 40 10.68 -18.40 6.23
N ARG A 41 11.92 -17.88 6.22
CA ARG A 41 12.20 -16.52 5.72
C ARG A 41 11.96 -16.40 4.22
N ILE A 42 12.38 -17.39 3.43
CA ILE A 42 12.14 -17.39 1.97
C ILE A 42 10.63 -17.46 1.68
N VAL A 43 9.91 -18.35 2.36
CA VAL A 43 8.46 -18.50 2.22
C VAL A 43 7.74 -17.20 2.60
N LEU A 44 8.16 -16.53 3.67
CA LEU A 44 7.57 -15.24 4.07
C LEU A 44 7.85 -14.14 3.05
N GLY A 45 9.10 -14.02 2.57
CA GLY A 45 9.46 -13.06 1.53
C GLY A 45 8.67 -13.29 0.23
N ALA A 46 8.62 -14.55 -0.24
CA ALA A 46 7.83 -14.93 -1.40
C ALA A 46 6.35 -14.60 -1.21
N SER A 47 5.79 -14.87 -0.02
CA SER A 47 4.40 -14.57 0.29
C SER A 47 4.12 -13.07 0.27
N LEU A 48 5.01 -12.24 0.81
CA LEU A 48 4.88 -10.77 0.75
C LEU A 48 4.88 -10.26 -0.68
N VAL A 49 5.75 -10.82 -1.54
CA VAL A 49 5.81 -10.52 -2.97
C VAL A 49 4.51 -10.95 -3.67
N LEU A 50 3.98 -12.14 -3.36
CA LEU A 50 2.71 -12.62 -3.89
C LEU A 50 1.52 -11.76 -3.41
N ILE A 51 1.52 -11.32 -2.16
CA ILE A 51 0.51 -10.39 -1.62
C ILE A 51 0.57 -9.06 -2.37
N ALA A 52 1.78 -8.52 -2.58
CA ALA A 52 2.00 -7.31 -3.36
C ALA A 52 1.40 -7.43 -4.77
N PHE A 53 1.68 -8.55 -5.43
CA PHE A 53 1.15 -8.86 -6.76
C PHE A 53 -0.39 -8.81 -6.77
N SER A 54 -1.08 -9.35 -5.76
CA SER A 54 -2.55 -9.40 -5.72
C SER A 54 -3.25 -8.08 -5.39
N LEU A 55 -2.55 -7.08 -4.86
CA LEU A 55 -3.16 -5.80 -4.45
C LEU A 55 -3.43 -4.82 -5.59
N ARG A 56 -2.66 -4.95 -6.68
CA ARG A 56 -2.70 -4.01 -7.81
C ARG A 56 -3.68 -4.37 -8.93
N PRO A 57 -3.95 -5.66 -9.24
CA PRO A 57 -4.89 -6.08 -10.26
C PRO A 57 -6.26 -5.43 -10.16
N LEU A 58 -6.78 -5.19 -8.95
CA LEU A 58 -8.10 -4.60 -8.71
C LEU A 58 -8.31 -3.28 -9.45
N PHE A 59 -7.29 -2.41 -9.48
CA PHE A 59 -7.37 -1.10 -10.12
C PHE A 59 -7.23 -1.23 -11.63
N SER A 60 -6.23 -1.99 -12.08
CA SER A 60 -5.89 -2.08 -13.49
C SER A 60 -6.93 -2.87 -14.29
N SER A 61 -7.48 -3.96 -13.75
CA SER A 61 -8.51 -4.74 -14.43
C SER A 61 -9.82 -3.97 -14.58
N LEU A 62 -10.24 -3.25 -13.53
CA LEU A 62 -11.42 -2.38 -13.56
C LEU A 62 -11.24 -1.23 -14.56
N SER A 63 -10.05 -0.66 -14.66
CA SER A 63 -9.78 0.48 -15.57
C SER A 63 -9.80 0.07 -17.05
N VAL A 64 -9.33 -1.13 -17.38
CA VAL A 64 -9.36 -1.65 -18.76
C VAL A 64 -10.79 -1.98 -19.20
N LEU A 65 -11.59 -2.59 -18.32
CA LEU A 65 -12.97 -3.00 -18.59
C LEU A 65 -14.03 -1.91 -18.28
N LEU A 66 -13.59 -0.69 -17.95
CA LEU A 66 -14.51 0.37 -17.54
C LEU A 66 -15.56 0.70 -18.62
N PRO A 67 -15.20 0.82 -19.92
CA PRO A 67 -16.18 1.05 -20.98
C PRO A 67 -17.21 -0.08 -21.12
N GLU A 68 -16.77 -1.33 -21.01
CA GLU A 68 -17.61 -2.53 -21.07
C GLU A 68 -18.59 -2.59 -19.90
N VAL A 69 -18.11 -2.28 -18.69
CA VAL A 69 -18.94 -2.17 -17.48
C VAL A 69 -20.00 -1.07 -17.67
N MET A 70 -19.62 0.10 -18.17
CA MET A 70 -20.55 1.22 -18.40
C MET A 70 -21.64 0.86 -19.42
N GLN A 71 -21.26 0.23 -20.54
CA GLN A 71 -22.20 -0.20 -21.58
C GLN A 71 -23.17 -1.27 -21.05
N ALA A 72 -22.67 -2.24 -20.29
CA ALA A 72 -23.49 -3.35 -19.79
C ALA A 72 -24.39 -2.98 -18.61
N THR A 73 -23.97 -2.03 -17.77
CA THR A 73 -24.72 -1.64 -16.56
C THR A 73 -25.53 -0.35 -16.73
N GLY A 74 -25.38 0.37 -17.85
CA GLY A 74 -26.01 1.66 -18.09
C GLY A 74 -25.49 2.77 -17.16
N LEU A 75 -24.28 2.59 -16.62
CA LEU A 75 -23.70 3.51 -15.64
C LEU A 75 -23.38 4.87 -16.28
N SER A 76 -23.76 5.96 -15.62
CA SER A 76 -23.35 7.30 -16.03
C SER A 76 -21.84 7.52 -15.84
N THR A 77 -21.28 8.48 -16.57
CA THR A 77 -19.88 8.93 -16.42
C THR A 77 -19.56 9.33 -14.98
N THR A 78 -20.52 9.91 -14.25
CA THR A 78 -20.40 10.22 -12.82
C THR A 78 -20.22 8.96 -11.98
N GLY A 79 -20.98 7.90 -12.23
CA GLY A 79 -20.85 6.64 -11.51
C GLY A 79 -19.52 5.93 -11.79
N ALA A 80 -19.03 5.99 -13.02
CA ALA A 80 -17.73 5.44 -13.40
C ALA A 80 -16.57 6.18 -12.72
N SER A 81 -16.67 7.51 -12.66
CA SER A 81 -15.74 8.36 -11.90
C SER A 81 -15.78 8.03 -10.40
N LEU A 82 -16.96 7.79 -9.84
CA LEU A 82 -17.10 7.38 -8.45
C LEU A 82 -16.48 6.00 -8.22
N LEU A 83 -16.70 5.04 -9.12
CA LEU A 83 -16.19 3.67 -9.00
C LEU A 83 -14.64 3.61 -9.04
N THR A 84 -14.01 4.47 -9.85
CA THR A 84 -12.55 4.56 -9.96
C THR A 84 -11.91 5.33 -8.81
N THR A 85 -12.59 6.33 -8.24
CA THR A 85 -12.09 7.13 -7.10
C THR A 85 -12.35 6.48 -5.75
N LEU A 86 -13.40 5.67 -5.63
CA LEU A 86 -13.80 5.00 -4.40
C LEU A 86 -12.67 4.19 -3.74
N PRO A 87 -11.89 3.35 -4.44
CA PRO A 87 -10.83 2.62 -3.77
C PRO A 87 -9.71 3.55 -3.26
N VAL A 88 -9.46 4.70 -3.90
CA VAL A 88 -8.52 5.71 -3.38
C VAL A 88 -9.08 6.39 -2.11
N LEU A 89 -10.38 6.69 -2.08
CA LEU A 89 -11.06 7.19 -0.88
C LEU A 89 -10.97 6.16 0.27
N CYS A 90 -11.16 4.88 -0.03
CA CYS A 90 -10.96 3.80 0.93
C CYS A 90 -9.51 3.77 1.45
N LEU A 91 -8.51 3.99 0.59
CA LEU A 91 -7.12 4.10 1.03
C LEU A 91 -6.94 5.20 2.08
N GLY A 92 -7.45 6.40 1.82
CA GLY A 92 -7.36 7.51 2.77
C GLY A 92 -8.12 7.24 4.07
N LEU A 93 -9.33 6.67 3.97
CA LEU A 93 -10.20 6.40 5.12
C LEU A 93 -9.66 5.27 6.01
N PHE A 94 -9.17 4.18 5.42
CA PHE A 94 -8.77 2.97 6.14
C PHE A 94 -7.29 2.94 6.53
N ALA A 95 -6.42 3.74 5.90
CA ALA A 95 -5.00 3.84 6.25
C ALA A 95 -4.70 4.07 7.75
N PRO A 96 -5.37 5.00 8.47
CA PRO A 96 -5.10 5.22 9.91
C PRO A 96 -5.63 4.09 10.80
N PHE A 97 -6.52 3.24 10.31
CA PHE A 97 -7.04 2.09 11.06
C PHE A 97 -6.10 0.88 10.97
N ALA A 98 -5.35 0.74 9.88
CA ALA A 98 -4.42 -0.36 9.66
C ALA A 98 -3.40 -0.55 10.81
N PRO A 99 -2.66 0.48 11.28
CA PRO A 99 -1.71 0.30 12.38
C PRO A 99 -2.41 -0.01 13.72
N ARG A 100 -3.58 0.57 13.98
CA ARG A 100 -4.37 0.26 15.19
C ARG A 100 -4.82 -1.20 15.21
N LEU A 101 -5.26 -1.69 14.06
CA LEU A 101 -5.72 -3.06 13.91
C LEU A 101 -4.55 -4.05 14.03
N ALA A 102 -3.39 -3.71 13.45
CA ALA A 102 -2.15 -4.50 13.57
C ALA A 102 -1.59 -4.51 15.00
N GLN A 103 -1.69 -3.41 15.76
CA GLN A 103 -1.31 -3.38 17.17
C GLN A 103 -2.22 -4.27 18.04
N ARG A 104 -3.52 -4.33 17.74
CA ARG A 104 -4.49 -5.10 18.53
C ARG A 104 -4.49 -6.60 18.22
N TYR A 105 -4.46 -6.95 16.92
CA TYR A 105 -4.61 -8.33 16.44
C TYR A 105 -3.30 -8.97 15.96
N GLY A 106 -2.24 -8.19 15.79
CA GLY A 106 -0.98 -8.61 15.16
C GLY A 106 -1.00 -8.37 13.65
N ALA A 107 0.12 -7.87 13.10
CA ALA A 107 0.20 -7.45 11.70
C ALA A 107 -0.12 -8.59 10.72
N GLU A 108 0.34 -9.82 11.01
CA GLU A 108 0.13 -10.99 10.16
C GLU A 108 -1.35 -11.42 10.10
N ARG A 109 -2.05 -11.37 11.23
CA ARG A 109 -3.49 -11.70 11.32
C ARG A 109 -4.34 -10.61 10.70
N THR A 110 -3.96 -9.34 10.89
CA THR A 110 -4.61 -8.22 10.22
C THR A 110 -4.47 -8.32 8.70
N LEU A 111 -3.28 -8.70 8.20
CA LEU A 111 -3.06 -8.91 6.77
C LEU A 111 -3.86 -10.10 6.24
N LEU A 112 -4.01 -11.19 7.02
CA LEU A 112 -4.88 -12.31 6.66
C LEU A 112 -6.34 -11.88 6.52
N GLY A 113 -6.85 -11.09 7.47
CA GLY A 113 -8.20 -10.53 7.40
C GLY A 113 -8.38 -9.62 6.18
N ALA A 114 -7.38 -8.80 5.86
CA ALA A 114 -7.38 -7.96 4.66
C ALA A 114 -7.41 -8.82 3.38
N LEU A 115 -6.59 -9.87 3.28
CA LEU A 115 -6.60 -10.78 2.13
C LEU A 115 -7.93 -11.50 1.96
N ALA A 116 -8.54 -11.99 3.04
CA ALA A 116 -9.86 -12.59 2.98
C ALA A 116 -10.91 -11.60 2.48
N LEU A 117 -10.86 -10.36 2.96
CA LEU A 117 -11.75 -9.30 2.54
C LEU A 117 -11.50 -8.86 1.08
N LEU A 118 -10.27 -8.97 0.59
CA LEU A 118 -9.92 -8.76 -0.83
C LEU A 118 -10.48 -9.88 -1.72
N VAL A 119 -10.39 -11.14 -1.31
CA VAL A 119 -11.00 -12.27 -2.03
C VAL A 119 -12.51 -12.12 -2.10
N LEU A 120 -13.15 -11.77 -0.98
CA LEU A 120 -14.59 -11.53 -0.94
C LEU A 120 -14.98 -10.33 -1.81
N GLY A 121 -14.27 -9.21 -1.72
CA GLY A 121 -14.54 -8.02 -2.53
C GLY A 121 -14.35 -8.27 -4.02
N THR A 122 -13.32 -8.99 -4.43
CA THR A 122 -13.09 -9.34 -5.84
C THR A 122 -14.10 -10.37 -6.35
N GLY A 123 -14.42 -11.40 -5.55
CA GLY A 123 -15.39 -12.44 -5.92
C GLY A 123 -16.82 -11.92 -6.00
N LEU A 124 -17.20 -10.96 -5.15
CA LEU A 124 -18.55 -10.37 -5.15
C LEU A 124 -18.87 -9.62 -6.46
N ARG A 125 -17.86 -9.28 -7.27
CA ARG A 125 -18.05 -8.68 -8.60
C ARG A 125 -18.69 -9.63 -9.61
N TRP A 126 -18.69 -10.94 -9.37
CA TRP A 126 -19.29 -11.94 -10.26
C TRP A 126 -20.76 -11.65 -10.57
N PHE A 127 -21.52 -11.17 -9.57
CA PHE A 127 -22.96 -10.90 -9.69
C PHE A 127 -23.30 -9.73 -10.63
N GLY A 128 -22.33 -8.88 -10.99
CA GLY A 128 -22.50 -7.86 -12.02
C GLY A 128 -23.53 -6.76 -11.75
N THR A 129 -24.13 -6.69 -10.55
CA THR A 129 -25.11 -5.65 -10.21
C THR A 129 -24.43 -4.38 -9.70
N VAL A 130 -24.98 -3.21 -10.08
CA VAL A 130 -24.39 -1.91 -9.76
C VAL A 130 -24.13 -1.73 -8.26
N PRO A 131 -25.08 -2.00 -7.33
CA PRO A 131 -24.82 -1.85 -5.90
C PRO A 131 -23.72 -2.80 -5.39
N LEU A 132 -23.68 -4.03 -5.89
CA LEU A 132 -22.62 -4.97 -5.51
C LEU A 132 -21.25 -4.53 -6.02
N LEU A 133 -21.14 -3.88 -7.19
CA LEU A 133 -19.86 -3.35 -7.66
C LEU A 133 -19.30 -2.28 -6.73
N PHE A 134 -20.15 -1.40 -6.20
CA PHE A 134 -19.73 -0.40 -5.22
C PHE A 134 -19.30 -1.06 -3.91
N VAL A 135 -20.08 -2.00 -3.37
CA VAL A 135 -19.75 -2.73 -2.14
C VAL A 135 -18.47 -3.55 -2.31
N ALA A 136 -18.33 -4.28 -3.41
CA ALA A 136 -17.15 -5.04 -3.79
C ALA A 136 -15.90 -4.16 -3.85
N THR A 137 -16.01 -3.01 -4.49
CA THR A 137 -14.90 -2.05 -4.62
C THR A 137 -14.56 -1.39 -3.29
N PHE A 138 -15.55 -1.12 -2.44
CA PHE A 138 -15.33 -0.60 -1.09
C PHE A 138 -14.58 -1.58 -0.20
N LEU A 139 -15.04 -2.85 -0.19
CA LEU A 139 -14.37 -3.93 0.52
C LEU A 139 -12.94 -4.08 0.02
N ALA A 140 -12.77 -4.31 -1.29
CA ALA A 140 -11.45 -4.53 -1.87
C ALA A 140 -10.51 -3.32 -1.67
N GLY A 141 -11.02 -2.09 -1.80
CA GLY A 141 -10.26 -0.86 -1.52
C GLY A 141 -9.79 -0.77 -0.07
N GLY A 142 -10.66 -1.11 0.89
CA GLY A 142 -10.30 -1.16 2.32
C GLY A 142 -9.24 -2.24 2.63
N ALA A 143 -9.37 -3.43 2.03
CA ALA A 143 -8.37 -4.47 2.14
C ALA A 143 -7.01 -4.01 1.59
N ILE A 144 -7.00 -3.33 0.43
CA ILE A 144 -5.77 -2.84 -0.17
C ILE A 144 -5.14 -1.73 0.67
N ALA A 145 -5.94 -0.85 1.26
CA ALA A 145 -5.47 0.18 2.18
C ALA A 145 -4.67 -0.44 3.34
N ILE A 146 -5.24 -1.46 3.97
CA ILE A 146 -4.59 -2.18 5.07
C ILE A 146 -3.31 -2.86 4.59
N GLY A 147 -3.36 -3.55 3.44
CA GLY A 147 -2.20 -4.23 2.86
C GLY A 147 -1.03 -3.27 2.58
N ASN A 148 -1.30 -2.13 1.93
CA ASN A 148 -0.27 -1.15 1.57
C ASN A 148 0.39 -0.48 2.77
N VAL A 149 -0.32 -0.36 3.90
CA VAL A 149 0.25 0.20 5.14
C VAL A 149 1.06 -0.85 5.90
N LEU A 150 0.62 -2.10 5.93
CA LEU A 150 1.27 -3.15 6.73
C LEU A 150 2.46 -3.82 6.03
N LEU A 151 2.43 -3.97 4.72
CA LEU A 151 3.49 -4.66 3.96
C LEU A 151 4.87 -4.01 4.14
N PRO A 152 5.06 -2.68 3.96
CA PRO A 152 6.36 -2.06 4.18
C PRO A 152 6.82 -2.19 5.63
N GLY A 153 5.89 -2.12 6.59
CA GLY A 153 6.17 -2.32 8.00
C GLY A 153 6.70 -3.74 8.30
N LEU A 154 6.07 -4.76 7.71
CA LEU A 154 6.50 -6.15 7.84
C LEU A 154 7.85 -6.42 7.16
N VAL A 155 8.06 -5.86 5.97
CA VAL A 155 9.34 -5.95 5.25
C VAL A 155 10.46 -5.33 6.08
N LYS A 156 10.24 -4.14 6.64
CA LYS A 156 11.24 -3.46 7.47
C LYS A 156 11.53 -4.21 8.77
N ARG A 157 10.51 -4.84 9.37
CA ARG A 157 10.64 -5.64 10.60
C ARG A 157 11.40 -6.95 10.36
N ASP A 158 11.01 -7.73 9.35
CA ASP A 158 11.51 -9.10 9.15
C ASP A 158 12.74 -9.18 8.22
N PHE A 159 12.98 -8.15 7.41
CA PHE A 159 14.11 -8.06 6.47
C PHE A 159 14.88 -6.73 6.59
N ALA A 160 15.12 -6.23 7.81
CA ALA A 160 15.90 -5.01 8.03
C ALA A 160 17.24 -5.00 7.26
N ASP A 161 17.96 -6.12 7.28
CA ASP A 161 19.25 -6.30 6.60
C ASP A 161 19.16 -6.25 5.06
N ARG A 162 17.97 -6.47 4.49
CA ARG A 162 17.73 -6.54 3.04
C ARG A 162 16.53 -5.70 2.60
N ALA A 163 16.22 -4.64 3.36
CA ALA A 163 15.02 -3.85 3.17
C ALA A 163 14.94 -3.30 1.73
N ALA A 164 16.04 -2.76 1.20
CA ALA A 164 16.09 -2.22 -0.16
C ALA A 164 15.75 -3.27 -1.24
N VAL A 165 16.29 -4.49 -1.14
CA VAL A 165 16.02 -5.57 -2.10
C VAL A 165 14.56 -6.04 -2.01
N MET A 166 14.04 -6.19 -0.80
CA MET A 166 12.65 -6.60 -0.58
C MET A 166 11.66 -5.53 -1.02
N THR A 167 11.94 -4.24 -0.77
CA THR A 167 11.12 -3.14 -1.29
C THR A 167 11.14 -3.11 -2.82
N GLY A 168 12.30 -3.37 -3.44
CA GLY A 168 12.40 -3.53 -4.90
C GLY A 168 11.56 -4.69 -5.42
N LEU A 169 11.69 -5.88 -4.85
CA LEU A 169 10.91 -7.08 -5.22
C LEU A 169 9.40 -6.87 -5.03
N TYR A 170 9.00 -6.30 -3.89
CA TYR A 170 7.62 -5.92 -3.60
C TYR A 170 7.07 -4.95 -4.66
N THR A 171 7.86 -3.92 -5.01
CA THR A 171 7.45 -2.92 -6.02
C THR A 171 7.35 -3.54 -7.41
N MET A 172 8.30 -4.39 -7.80
CA MET A 172 8.25 -5.14 -9.04
C MET A 172 7.02 -6.05 -9.10
N ALA A 173 6.64 -6.69 -7.99
CA ALA A 173 5.45 -7.51 -7.92
C ALA A 173 4.15 -6.71 -8.03
N LEU A 174 4.05 -5.53 -7.38
CA LEU A 174 2.91 -4.61 -7.60
C LEU A 174 2.76 -4.25 -9.09
N CYS A 175 3.89 -3.96 -9.73
CA CYS A 175 3.94 -3.57 -11.13
C CYS A 175 3.58 -4.74 -12.05
N ALA A 176 4.14 -5.93 -11.79
CA ALA A 176 3.78 -7.16 -12.48
C ALA A 176 2.30 -7.51 -12.31
N GLY A 177 1.71 -7.26 -11.13
CA GLY A 177 0.27 -7.42 -10.91
C GLY A 177 -0.56 -6.46 -11.76
N SER A 178 -0.12 -5.21 -11.91
CA SER A 178 -0.79 -4.23 -12.80
C SER A 178 -0.70 -4.65 -14.26
N ALA A 179 0.50 -4.98 -14.73
CA ALA A 179 0.74 -5.37 -16.11
C ALA A 179 0.03 -6.69 -16.45
N GLY A 180 0.05 -7.65 -15.52
CA GLY A 180 -0.70 -8.90 -15.63
C GLY A 180 -2.21 -8.65 -15.70
N ALA A 181 -2.73 -7.74 -14.88
CA ALA A 181 -4.13 -7.34 -14.96
C ALA A 181 -4.47 -6.65 -16.27
N ALA A 182 -3.67 -5.67 -16.72
CA ALA A 182 -3.92 -5.01 -17.99
C ALA A 182 -3.86 -5.99 -19.19
N GLY A 183 -2.90 -6.91 -19.20
CA GLY A 183 -2.65 -7.84 -20.30
C GLY A 183 -3.56 -9.07 -20.31
N PHE A 184 -3.86 -9.66 -19.15
CA PHE A 184 -4.64 -10.92 -19.07
C PHE A 184 -6.13 -10.71 -18.86
N THR A 185 -6.58 -9.52 -18.44
CA THR A 185 -8.03 -9.30 -18.18
C THR A 185 -8.87 -9.45 -19.46
N LEU A 186 -8.41 -8.93 -20.60
CA LEU A 186 -9.10 -9.06 -21.89
C LEU A 186 -9.18 -10.51 -22.41
N PRO A 187 -8.08 -11.29 -22.48
CA PRO A 187 -8.19 -12.68 -22.92
C PRO A 187 -9.03 -13.53 -21.95
N ILE A 188 -9.00 -13.23 -20.64
CA ILE A 188 -9.89 -13.88 -19.66
C ILE A 188 -11.36 -13.54 -19.96
N GLU A 189 -11.68 -12.30 -20.29
CA GLU A 189 -13.05 -11.90 -20.69
C GLU A 189 -13.54 -12.68 -21.91
N HIS A 190 -12.70 -12.84 -22.93
CA HIS A 190 -13.03 -13.63 -24.12
C HIS A 190 -13.21 -15.12 -23.82
N LEU A 191 -12.42 -15.68 -22.90
CA LEU A 191 -12.54 -17.08 -22.45
C LEU A 191 -13.80 -17.32 -21.61
N VAL A 192 -14.22 -16.33 -20.81
CA VAL A 192 -15.42 -16.40 -19.94
C VAL A 192 -16.62 -15.74 -20.64
N THR A 193 -16.85 -16.13 -21.90
CA THR A 193 -18.07 -15.85 -22.68
C THR A 193 -18.48 -14.37 -22.82
N GLY A 194 -17.53 -13.44 -22.74
CA GLY A 194 -17.80 -12.00 -22.86
C GLY A 194 -18.44 -11.37 -21.62
N SER A 195 -18.32 -12.02 -20.45
CA SER A 195 -18.80 -11.46 -19.19
C SER A 195 -17.70 -10.65 -18.50
N TRP A 196 -17.81 -9.32 -18.56
CA TRP A 196 -16.92 -8.39 -17.85
C TRP A 196 -16.87 -8.67 -16.33
N SER A 197 -18.00 -9.10 -15.74
CA SER A 197 -18.08 -9.45 -14.31
C SER A 197 -17.27 -10.70 -13.97
N GLY A 198 -17.27 -11.69 -14.86
CA GLY A 198 -16.51 -12.92 -14.73
C GLY A 198 -15.01 -12.68 -14.83
N ALA A 199 -14.58 -11.81 -15.75
CA ALA A 199 -13.19 -11.41 -15.90
C ALA A 199 -12.65 -10.69 -14.66
N LEU A 200 -13.43 -9.80 -14.04
CA LEU A 200 -13.06 -9.13 -12.79
C LEU A 200 -13.00 -10.10 -11.61
N ALA A 201 -13.94 -11.03 -11.53
CA ALA A 201 -13.99 -12.03 -10.47
C ALA A 201 -12.92 -13.12 -10.60
N ALA A 202 -12.40 -13.39 -11.81
CA ALA A 202 -11.31 -14.34 -12.03
C ALA A 202 -10.04 -13.96 -11.24
N TRP A 203 -9.80 -12.67 -11.00
CA TRP A 203 -8.71 -12.18 -10.16
C TRP A 203 -8.85 -12.53 -8.67
N SER A 204 -10.01 -13.02 -8.23
CA SER A 204 -10.17 -13.61 -6.89
C SER A 204 -9.39 -14.92 -6.75
N VAL A 205 -9.20 -15.69 -7.83
CA VAL A 205 -8.49 -16.98 -7.81
C VAL A 205 -7.02 -16.83 -7.41
N PRO A 206 -6.19 -16.00 -8.07
CA PRO A 206 -4.81 -15.81 -7.64
C PRO A 206 -4.75 -15.24 -6.21
N THR A 207 -5.66 -14.32 -5.86
CA THR A 207 -5.74 -13.75 -4.51
C THR A 207 -6.07 -14.81 -3.46
N LEU A 208 -6.95 -15.77 -3.78
CA LEU A 208 -7.30 -16.89 -2.91
C LEU A 208 -6.11 -17.83 -2.70
N ILE A 209 -5.33 -18.13 -3.75
CA ILE A 209 -4.10 -18.92 -3.63
C ILE A 209 -3.14 -18.24 -2.65
N VAL A 210 -2.95 -16.92 -2.77
CA VAL A 210 -2.12 -16.13 -1.85
C VAL A 210 -2.65 -16.20 -0.42
N LEU A 211 -3.97 -16.09 -0.23
CA LEU A 211 -4.60 -16.24 1.08
C LEU A 211 -4.28 -17.61 1.70
N LEU A 212 -4.45 -18.69 0.95
CA LEU A 212 -4.19 -20.05 1.42
C LEU A 212 -2.72 -20.26 1.84
N ILE A 213 -1.78 -19.69 1.08
CA ILE A 213 -0.34 -19.74 1.42
C ILE A 213 -0.03 -18.93 2.69
N TRP A 214 -0.78 -17.85 2.93
CA TRP A 214 -0.58 -16.96 4.08
C TRP A 214 -1.21 -17.49 5.38
N ILE A 215 -2.28 -18.28 5.32
CA ILE A 215 -2.96 -18.89 6.47
C ILE A 215 -2.00 -19.52 7.50
N PRO A 216 -1.14 -20.50 7.13
CA PRO A 216 -0.26 -21.16 8.09
C PRO A 216 0.78 -20.20 8.70
N GLN A 217 1.22 -19.20 7.93
CA GLN A 217 2.20 -18.21 8.39
C GLN A 217 1.61 -17.21 9.38
N ALA A 218 0.37 -16.77 9.12
CA ALA A 218 -0.35 -15.85 9.98
C ALA A 218 -0.84 -16.50 11.29
N LEU A 219 -1.25 -17.76 11.22
CA LEU A 219 -1.65 -18.54 12.40
C LEU A 219 -0.43 -19.01 13.21
N GLY A 220 0.69 -19.32 12.55
CA GLY A 220 1.94 -19.75 13.17
C GLY A 220 2.81 -18.62 13.73
N SER A 221 2.56 -17.35 13.35
CA SER A 221 3.20 -16.21 14.04
C SER A 221 2.69 -16.14 15.47
N ARG A 222 3.54 -16.55 16.44
CA ARG A 222 3.30 -16.29 17.86
C ARG A 222 3.10 -14.79 18.02
N ARG A 223 2.12 -14.43 18.85
CA ARG A 223 1.67 -13.08 19.14
C ARG A 223 2.81 -12.26 19.80
N GLN A 224 3.81 -11.85 19.03
CA GLN A 224 4.71 -10.77 19.44
C GLN A 224 3.92 -9.47 19.26
N VAL A 225 3.09 -9.17 20.25
CA VAL A 225 2.64 -7.80 20.48
C VAL A 225 3.92 -7.04 20.81
N SER A 226 4.56 -6.44 19.80
CA SER A 226 5.64 -5.50 20.07
C SER A 226 5.03 -4.35 20.84
N HIS A 227 5.20 -4.38 22.16
CA HIS A 227 4.81 -3.32 23.08
C HIS A 227 5.70 -2.07 22.95
N GLN A 228 6.59 -2.00 21.94
CA GLN A 228 7.32 -0.78 21.61
C GLN A 228 6.45 0.16 20.77
N GLY A 229 5.33 0.57 21.34
CA GLY A 229 4.55 1.69 20.84
C GLY A 229 5.25 2.98 21.25
N PHE A 230 6.16 3.50 20.43
CA PHE A 230 6.48 4.93 20.53
C PHE A 230 5.16 5.69 20.40
N ARG A 231 4.75 6.33 21.48
CA ARG A 231 3.53 7.14 21.51
C ARG A 231 3.84 8.42 20.75
N VAL A 232 3.59 8.41 19.45
CA VAL A 232 3.78 9.57 18.59
C VAL A 232 2.71 10.61 18.94
N VAL A 233 3.04 11.50 19.87
CA VAL A 233 2.21 12.64 20.27
C VAL A 233 2.75 13.88 19.56
N GLY A 234 1.88 14.68 18.95
CA GLY A 234 2.24 16.02 18.47
C GLY A 234 2.51 16.18 16.97
N LEU A 235 2.45 15.13 16.15
CA LEU A 235 2.65 15.25 14.69
C LEU A 235 1.65 16.19 13.99
N TRP A 236 0.46 16.37 14.57
CA TRP A 236 -0.57 17.29 14.05
C TRP A 236 -0.14 18.76 14.04
N ARG A 237 0.82 19.14 14.90
CA ARG A 237 1.36 20.50 15.00
C ARG A 237 2.67 20.70 14.25
N ASP A 238 3.27 19.63 13.75
CA ASP A 238 4.56 19.70 13.06
C ASP A 238 4.36 20.11 11.59
N ARG A 239 4.92 21.26 11.21
CA ARG A 239 4.85 21.79 9.85
C ARG A 239 5.59 20.89 8.85
N LEU A 240 6.68 20.26 9.26
CA LEU A 240 7.45 19.36 8.40
C LEU A 240 6.64 18.09 8.11
N ALA A 241 5.95 17.54 9.12
CA ALA A 241 5.06 16.40 8.95
C ALA A 241 3.93 16.70 7.96
N TRP A 242 3.33 17.89 8.02
CA TRP A 242 2.31 18.32 7.04
C TRP A 242 2.87 18.54 5.64
N GLN A 243 4.06 19.13 5.51
CA GLN A 243 4.71 19.30 4.21
C GLN A 243 5.01 17.94 3.54
N VAL A 244 5.54 16.97 4.30
CA VAL A 244 5.81 15.62 3.79
C VAL A 244 4.51 14.88 3.47
N THR A 245 3.48 15.02 4.31
CA THR A 245 2.17 14.41 4.08
C THR A 245 1.51 14.98 2.83
N LEU A 246 1.53 16.30 2.64
CA LEU A 246 0.97 16.97 1.47
C LEU A 246 1.74 16.57 0.20
N PHE A 247 3.07 16.52 0.27
CA PHE A 247 3.91 16.09 -0.84
C PHE A 247 3.63 14.63 -1.24
N MET A 248 3.63 13.70 -0.28
CA MET A 248 3.29 12.29 -0.54
C MET A 248 1.85 12.12 -1.01
N GLY A 249 0.92 12.89 -0.46
CA GLY A 249 -0.49 12.89 -0.85
C GLY A 249 -0.68 13.35 -2.30
N LEU A 250 -0.06 14.47 -2.68
CA LEU A 250 -0.13 15.00 -4.04
C LEU A 250 0.56 14.06 -5.05
N GLN A 251 1.71 13.49 -4.67
CA GLN A 251 2.42 12.50 -5.48
C GLN A 251 1.59 11.24 -5.69
N SER A 252 0.95 10.74 -4.63
CA SER A 252 0.06 9.57 -4.71
C SER A 252 -1.19 9.86 -5.54
N ALA A 253 -1.80 11.04 -5.36
CA ALA A 253 -2.96 11.46 -6.13
C ALA A 253 -2.68 11.51 -7.63
N LEU A 254 -1.54 12.09 -8.03
CA LEU A 254 -1.08 12.09 -9.42
C LEU A 254 -0.93 10.66 -9.96
N ALA A 255 -0.27 9.77 -9.21
CA ALA A 255 -0.08 8.38 -9.64
C ALA A 255 -1.41 7.62 -9.81
N TYR A 256 -2.35 7.77 -8.87
CA TYR A 256 -3.66 7.13 -8.97
C TYR A 256 -4.53 7.72 -10.08
N CYS A 257 -4.43 9.02 -10.33
CA CYS A 257 -5.13 9.66 -11.46
C CYS A 257 -4.67 9.06 -12.79
N ILE A 258 -3.35 8.94 -12.99
CA ILE A 258 -2.78 8.31 -14.19
C ILE A 258 -3.22 6.85 -14.28
N PHE A 259 -3.18 6.07 -13.19
CA PHE A 259 -3.61 4.67 -13.24
C PHE A 259 -5.09 4.48 -13.56
N GLY A 260 -5.96 5.35 -13.06
CA GLY A 260 -7.39 5.25 -13.29
C GLY A 260 -7.82 5.72 -14.69
N TRP A 261 -7.17 6.76 -15.23
CA TRP A 261 -7.67 7.48 -16.40
C TRP A 261 -6.80 7.34 -17.66
N LEU A 262 -5.56 6.87 -17.57
CA LEU A 262 -4.70 6.75 -18.74
C LEU A 262 -5.26 5.76 -19.79
N ALA A 263 -5.73 4.59 -19.36
CA ALA A 263 -6.28 3.61 -20.30
C ALA A 263 -7.59 4.10 -20.95
N PRO A 264 -8.57 4.64 -20.18
CA PRO A 264 -9.77 5.26 -20.76
C PRO A 264 -9.46 6.38 -21.77
N ILE A 265 -8.56 7.31 -21.44
CA ILE A 265 -8.18 8.43 -22.33
C ILE A 265 -7.57 7.91 -23.64
N LEU A 266 -6.72 6.88 -23.57
CA LEU A 266 -6.14 6.27 -24.77
C LEU A 266 -7.21 5.59 -25.63
N ARG A 267 -8.18 4.90 -25.01
CA ARG A 267 -9.29 4.25 -25.74
C ARG A 267 -10.22 5.25 -26.40
N GLU A 268 -10.55 6.36 -25.73
CA GLU A 268 -11.35 7.46 -26.32
C GLU A 268 -10.67 8.09 -27.54
N ARG A 269 -9.33 8.07 -27.59
CA ARG A 269 -8.53 8.54 -28.73
C ARG A 269 -8.43 7.53 -29.88
N GLY A 270 -9.19 6.44 -29.82
CA GLY A 270 -9.27 5.44 -30.89
C GLY A 270 -8.22 4.33 -30.80
N PHE A 271 -7.43 4.26 -29.71
CA PHE A 271 -6.55 3.11 -29.50
C PHE A 271 -7.36 1.89 -29.05
N ASP A 272 -7.00 0.74 -29.60
CA ASP A 272 -7.56 -0.53 -29.15
C ASP A 272 -7.18 -0.83 -27.69
N ALA A 273 -8.03 -1.59 -27.00
CA ALA A 273 -7.89 -1.89 -25.57
C ALA A 273 -6.55 -2.58 -25.25
N ALA A 274 -6.06 -3.43 -26.14
CA ALA A 274 -4.77 -4.08 -26.01
C ALA A 274 -3.60 -3.08 -26.04
N THR A 275 -3.66 -2.08 -26.92
CA THR A 275 -2.62 -1.05 -27.04
C THR A 275 -2.63 -0.11 -25.84
N ALA A 276 -3.83 0.28 -25.37
CA ALA A 276 -3.98 1.11 -24.17
C ALA A 276 -3.42 0.40 -22.91
N GLY A 277 -3.73 -0.88 -22.72
CA GLY A 277 -3.18 -1.70 -21.64
C GLY A 277 -1.65 -1.88 -21.72
N ALA A 278 -1.11 -2.04 -22.94
CA ALA A 278 0.33 -2.11 -23.18
C ALA A 278 1.05 -0.80 -22.81
N MET A 279 0.50 0.36 -23.20
CA MET A 279 1.07 1.67 -22.86
C MET A 279 1.07 1.95 -21.35
N VAL A 280 0.00 1.57 -20.65
CA VAL A 280 -0.04 1.62 -19.18
C VAL A 280 1.05 0.72 -18.58
N SER A 281 1.21 -0.50 -19.10
CA SER A 281 2.23 -1.45 -18.63
C SER A 281 3.66 -0.93 -18.83
N VAL A 282 3.96 -0.31 -19.98
CA VAL A 282 5.25 0.33 -20.26
C VAL A 282 5.51 1.48 -19.30
N SER A 283 4.50 2.31 -19.03
CA SER A 283 4.60 3.43 -18.09
C SER A 283 4.91 2.95 -16.67
N VAL A 284 4.27 1.87 -16.24
CA VAL A 284 4.54 1.22 -14.94
C VAL A 284 5.98 0.66 -14.91
N MET A 285 6.45 0.00 -15.97
CA MET A 285 7.83 -0.52 -16.04
C MET A 285 8.87 0.60 -15.99
N ALA A 286 8.65 1.70 -16.69
CA ALA A 286 9.51 2.89 -16.60
C ALA A 286 9.54 3.46 -15.17
N GLN A 287 8.40 3.46 -14.49
CA GLN A 287 8.28 3.87 -13.09
C GLN A 287 9.10 2.95 -12.15
N VAL A 288 9.13 1.63 -12.40
CA VAL A 288 9.98 0.69 -11.65
C VAL A 288 11.46 1.03 -11.80
N ILE A 289 11.92 1.24 -13.03
CA ILE A 289 13.33 1.59 -13.32
C ILE A 289 13.68 2.87 -12.59
N THR A 290 12.80 3.87 -12.67
CA THR A 290 12.98 5.17 -12.01
C THR A 290 12.99 5.03 -10.48
N CYS A 291 12.10 4.24 -9.89
CA CYS A 291 12.06 3.98 -8.44
C CYS A 291 13.30 3.25 -7.93
N LEU A 292 14.02 2.50 -8.76
CA LEU A 292 15.28 1.86 -8.39
C LEU A 292 16.49 2.78 -8.61
N ALA A 293 16.49 3.57 -9.69
CA ALA A 293 17.57 4.47 -10.05
C ALA A 293 17.59 5.74 -9.20
N VAL A 294 16.44 6.36 -8.93
CA VAL A 294 16.36 7.66 -8.26
C VAL A 294 16.88 7.59 -6.80
N PRO A 295 16.51 6.62 -5.95
CA PRO A 295 17.02 6.56 -4.58
C PRO A 295 18.53 6.29 -4.53
N SER A 296 19.05 5.47 -5.45
CA SER A 296 20.48 5.14 -5.51
C SER A 296 21.34 6.34 -5.96
N PHE A 297 20.81 7.22 -6.81
CA PHE A 297 21.42 8.49 -7.15
C PHE A 297 21.20 9.57 -6.08
N ALA A 298 20.00 9.67 -5.50
CA ALA A 298 19.64 10.68 -4.50
C ALA A 298 20.45 10.53 -3.20
N MET A 299 20.77 9.30 -2.80
CA MET A 299 21.62 9.02 -1.64
C MET A 299 23.06 9.55 -1.80
N ARG A 300 23.50 9.86 -3.04
CA ARG A 300 24.84 10.39 -3.33
C ARG A 300 24.89 11.93 -3.36
N LEU A 301 23.74 12.61 -3.29
CA LEU A 301 23.63 14.06 -3.41
C LEU A 301 23.38 14.71 -2.03
N LYS A 302 24.14 15.78 -1.74
CA LYS A 302 24.03 16.54 -0.48
C LYS A 302 22.70 17.30 -0.33
N ASP A 303 22.00 17.58 -1.44
CA ASP A 303 20.72 18.29 -1.44
C ASP A 303 19.74 17.63 -2.42
N GLN A 304 18.55 17.27 -1.93
CA GLN A 304 17.54 16.48 -2.65
C GLN A 304 16.49 17.35 -3.35
N ARG A 305 16.53 18.68 -3.15
CA ARG A 305 15.55 19.63 -3.68
C ARG A 305 15.55 19.67 -5.21
N GLY A 306 16.72 19.63 -5.85
CA GLY A 306 16.84 19.67 -7.32
C GLY A 306 16.23 18.47 -8.02
N ILE A 307 16.36 17.27 -7.45
CA ILE A 307 15.74 16.05 -7.98
C ILE A 307 14.22 16.15 -7.94
N ASN A 308 13.66 16.62 -6.82
CA ASN A 308 12.21 16.79 -6.68
C ASN A 308 11.64 17.79 -7.70
N VAL A 309 12.31 18.92 -7.92
CA VAL A 309 11.87 19.91 -8.92
C VAL A 309 11.91 19.34 -10.33
N ALA A 310 12.97 18.58 -10.67
CA ALA A 310 13.08 17.94 -11.97
C ALA A 310 11.98 16.88 -12.19
N LEU A 311 11.69 16.04 -11.18
CA LEU A 311 10.60 15.06 -11.24
C LEU A 311 9.22 15.73 -11.42
N VAL A 312 8.94 16.80 -10.66
CA VAL A 312 7.69 17.55 -10.79
C VAL A 312 7.57 18.18 -12.17
N ALA A 313 8.63 18.81 -12.68
CA ALA A 313 8.65 19.40 -14.01
C ALA A 313 8.38 18.34 -15.10
N THR A 314 8.99 17.16 -14.96
CA THR A 314 8.82 16.05 -15.92
C THR A 314 7.38 15.52 -15.90
N ALA A 315 6.78 15.39 -14.71
CA ALA A 315 5.38 14.98 -14.56
C ALA A 315 4.41 16.01 -15.17
N VAL A 316 4.68 17.31 -14.99
CA VAL A 316 3.88 18.39 -15.58
C VAL A 316 3.98 18.37 -17.11
N ILE A 317 5.18 18.20 -17.67
CA ILE A 317 5.38 18.10 -19.11
C ILE A 317 4.65 16.88 -19.68
N ALA A 318 4.73 15.73 -19.00
CA ALA A 318 4.03 14.52 -19.44
C ALA A 318 2.50 14.69 -19.42
N LEU A 319 1.94 15.33 -18.38
CA LEU A 319 0.51 15.63 -18.30
C LEU A 319 0.06 16.61 -19.39
N LEU A 320 0.84 17.66 -19.65
CA LEU A 320 0.57 18.60 -20.74
C LEU A 320 0.64 17.90 -22.10
N GLY A 321 1.60 17.00 -22.29
CA GLY A 321 1.69 16.16 -23.49
C GLY A 321 0.46 15.29 -23.68
N ILE A 322 -0.04 14.65 -22.62
CA ILE A 322 -1.29 13.86 -22.68
C ILE A 322 -2.50 14.74 -22.95
N LEU A 323 -2.55 15.98 -22.44
CA LEU A 323 -3.68 16.87 -22.65
C LEU A 323 -3.75 17.44 -24.08
N PHE A 324 -2.60 17.77 -24.68
CA PHE A 324 -2.52 18.51 -25.95
C PHE A 324 -2.15 17.67 -27.19
N ALA A 325 -1.61 16.45 -27.03
CA ALA A 325 -1.48 15.48 -28.12
C ALA A 325 -2.82 14.84 -28.46
#